data_AF-A0A179H2N1-F1
#
_entry.id   AF-A0A179H2N1-F1
#
_cell.length_a   1.000
_cell.length_b   1.000
_cell.length_c   1.000
_cell.angle_alpha   90.00
_cell.angle_beta   90.00
_cell.angle_gamma   90.00
#
_symmetry.space_group_name_H-M   'P 1'
#
loop_
_entity.id
_entity.type
_entity.pdbx_description
1 polymer ?
#
loop_
_entity_poly.entity_id
_entity_poly.type
_entity_poly.pdbx_seq_one_letter_code
_entity_poly.pdbx_strand_id
1 'polypeptide(L)'
;MHPLHAATLLSLGWAVAAFDPAKRYACSSRDYDFCLDSFVWCASPNDDDDNKGCSFPENTFPYYDRESGSNPALLLWSKNYTITWKKTDDKYPVQLRWGFSVQRDPQKSGSWSKNITKGAKSFSFTFEDLAAEIGNSSDTNFTVAEVKGFAADLTNSFQISQPEKYAAQGEENRFDHSDQFTVLDDIASRYLKTQEHISHRQTYHKWKLGVGIGVGVGVPILMIVSMVMGWCLGRRGRAKRTPKTVSPRASME
;
A
#
# COMPACT_ATOMS: atom_id res chain seq x y z
N MET A 1 43.57 -30.11 -1.81
CA MET A 1 42.10 -30.19 -1.89
C MET A 1 41.53 -29.44 -0.69
N HIS A 2 41.10 -28.20 -0.87
CA HIS A 2 40.46 -27.39 0.18
C HIS A 2 39.04 -27.07 -0.29
N PRO A 3 37.98 -27.41 0.47
CA PRO A 3 36.64 -26.97 0.14
C PRO A 3 36.46 -25.52 0.63
N LEU A 4 36.28 -24.61 -0.31
CA LEU A 4 35.76 -23.27 -0.04
C LEU A 4 34.27 -23.40 0.29
N HIS A 5 33.91 -23.16 1.56
CA HIS A 5 32.52 -22.99 1.94
C HIS A 5 31.99 -21.67 1.38
N ALA A 6 31.17 -21.75 0.34
CA ALA A 6 30.34 -20.64 -0.13
C ALA A 6 29.19 -20.46 0.87
N ALA A 7 29.22 -19.37 1.64
CA ALA A 7 28.09 -18.96 2.46
C ALA A 7 27.07 -18.25 1.56
N THR A 8 26.01 -18.96 1.18
CA THR A 8 24.88 -18.40 0.44
C THR A 8 24.00 -17.60 1.41
N LEU A 9 24.02 -16.26 1.31
CA LEU A 9 23.09 -15.39 2.01
C LEU A 9 21.70 -15.55 1.38
N LEU A 10 20.84 -16.34 2.02
CA LEU A 10 19.40 -16.40 1.73
C LEU A 10 18.74 -15.11 2.22
N SER A 11 18.45 -14.19 1.31
CA SER A 11 17.58 -13.05 1.59
C SER A 11 16.14 -13.56 1.73
N LEU A 12 15.67 -13.74 2.96
CA LEU A 12 14.25 -13.90 3.29
C LEU A 12 13.55 -12.55 3.03
N GLY A 13 13.14 -12.32 1.78
CA GLY A 13 12.15 -11.30 1.47
C GLY A 13 10.80 -11.78 1.98
N TRP A 14 10.37 -11.29 3.13
CA TRP A 14 8.99 -11.46 3.56
C TRP A 14 8.15 -10.61 2.59
N ALA A 15 7.47 -11.26 1.65
CA ALA A 15 6.39 -10.61 0.92
C ALA A 15 5.30 -10.30 1.96
N VAL A 16 5.25 -9.05 2.44
CA VAL A 16 4.15 -8.60 3.29
C VAL A 16 2.90 -8.70 2.41
N ALA A 17 2.01 -9.65 2.72
CA ALA A 17 0.73 -9.73 2.04
C ALA A 17 0.00 -8.40 2.24
N ALA A 18 -0.44 -7.78 1.15
CA ALA A 18 -1.24 -6.57 1.21
C ALA A 18 -2.58 -6.85 1.91
N PHE A 19 -3.18 -5.81 2.48
CA PHE A 19 -4.54 -5.84 3.02
C PHE A 19 -5.55 -6.34 1.98
N ASP A 20 -6.51 -7.14 2.42
CA ASP A 20 -7.64 -7.58 1.60
C ASP A 20 -8.90 -6.84 2.07
N PRO A 21 -9.41 -5.84 1.32
CA PRO A 21 -10.59 -5.07 1.71
C PRO A 21 -11.83 -5.96 1.90
N ALA A 22 -11.86 -7.14 1.30
CA ALA A 22 -12.95 -8.09 1.45
C ALA A 22 -12.94 -8.84 2.80
N LYS A 23 -11.87 -8.71 3.58
CA LYS A 23 -11.71 -9.29 4.92
C LYS A 23 -11.86 -8.26 6.05
N ARG A 24 -12.11 -6.99 5.72
CA ARG A 24 -12.34 -5.94 6.73
C ARG A 24 -13.53 -6.29 7.62
N TYR A 25 -13.55 -5.74 8.83
CA TYR A 25 -14.53 -5.98 9.88
C TYR A 25 -15.97 -5.84 9.40
N ALA A 26 -16.29 -4.80 8.63
CA ALA A 26 -17.65 -4.64 8.10
C ALA A 26 -18.07 -5.77 7.15
N CYS A 27 -17.12 -6.37 6.43
CA CYS A 27 -17.38 -7.50 5.55
C CYS A 27 -17.39 -8.84 6.28
N SER A 28 -16.61 -9.00 7.35
CA SER A 28 -16.52 -10.26 8.12
C SER A 28 -17.53 -10.36 9.27
N SER A 29 -17.94 -9.23 9.86
CA SER A 29 -18.89 -9.18 10.98
C SER A 29 -20.31 -9.58 10.55
N ARG A 30 -21.04 -10.25 11.45
CA ARG A 30 -22.46 -10.60 11.25
C ARG A 30 -23.39 -9.39 11.40
N ASP A 31 -22.92 -8.29 11.96
CA ASP A 31 -23.73 -7.11 12.25
C ASP A 31 -24.03 -6.26 11.00
N TYR A 32 -23.27 -6.51 9.92
CA TYR A 32 -23.41 -5.83 8.65
C TYR A 32 -24.11 -6.74 7.64
N ASP A 33 -25.13 -6.22 6.97
CA ASP A 33 -25.86 -6.96 5.95
C ASP A 33 -25.26 -6.81 4.56
N PHE A 34 -24.44 -5.78 4.34
CA PHE A 34 -23.73 -5.56 3.08
C PHE A 34 -22.48 -4.73 3.35
N CYS A 35 -21.51 -4.79 2.44
CA CYS A 35 -20.28 -4.03 2.55
C CYS A 35 -19.64 -3.83 1.16
N LEU A 36 -19.01 -2.68 0.93
CA LEU A 36 -18.03 -2.46 -0.12
C LEU A 36 -16.76 -3.24 0.22
N ASP A 37 -16.24 -3.98 -0.75
CA ASP A 37 -14.99 -4.71 -0.65
C ASP A 37 -13.96 -4.25 -1.69
N SER A 38 -14.14 -3.03 -2.17
CA SER A 38 -13.22 -2.31 -3.05
C SER A 38 -13.24 -0.83 -2.67
N PHE A 39 -12.24 -0.08 -3.15
CA PHE A 39 -12.06 1.33 -2.79
C PHE A 39 -11.89 1.57 -1.28
N VAL A 40 -11.40 0.56 -0.57
CA VAL A 40 -10.93 0.64 0.82
C VAL A 40 -9.45 0.34 0.78
N TRP A 41 -8.64 1.31 1.17
CA TRP A 41 -7.21 1.38 0.90
C TRP A 41 -6.40 0.62 1.94
N CYS A 42 -6.72 0.81 3.21
CA CYS A 42 -5.91 0.31 4.31
C CYS A 42 -6.81 -0.32 5.37
N ALA A 43 -6.24 -1.24 6.15
CA ALA A 43 -6.91 -1.80 7.29
C ALA A 43 -7.18 -0.72 8.35
N SER A 44 -8.39 -0.74 8.91
CA SER A 44 -8.78 0.03 10.08
C SER A 44 -8.27 -0.66 11.36
N PRO A 45 -8.09 0.04 12.49
CA PRO A 45 -7.69 -0.58 13.76
C PRO A 45 -8.61 -1.70 14.27
N ASN A 46 -9.83 -1.80 13.72
CA ASN A 46 -10.79 -2.85 14.05
C ASN A 46 -10.70 -4.09 13.13
N ASP A 47 -9.84 -4.06 12.12
CA ASP A 47 -9.66 -5.17 11.18
C ASP A 47 -8.59 -6.14 11.70
N ASP A 48 -8.81 -7.45 11.52
CA ASP A 48 -7.84 -8.49 11.89
C ASP A 48 -6.47 -8.34 11.17
N ASP A 49 -6.47 -7.53 10.11
CA ASP A 49 -5.33 -7.27 9.23
C ASP A 49 -4.76 -5.84 9.41
N ASP A 50 -5.01 -5.18 10.55
CA ASP A 50 -4.53 -3.82 10.90
C ASP A 50 -3.01 -3.60 10.72
N ASN A 51 -2.23 -4.68 10.83
CA ASN A 51 -0.78 -4.68 10.66
C ASN A 51 -0.32 -4.90 9.19
N LYS A 52 -1.25 -5.09 8.25
CA LYS A 52 -0.94 -5.23 6.82
C LYS A 52 -0.86 -3.86 6.15
N GLY A 53 -0.02 -3.77 5.12
CA GLY A 53 0.07 -2.58 4.28
C GLY A 53 -1.20 -2.36 3.46
N CYS A 54 -1.35 -1.17 2.88
CA CYS A 54 -2.50 -0.80 2.07
C CYS A 54 -2.55 -1.58 0.73
N SER A 55 -3.74 -1.66 0.15
CA SER A 55 -4.04 -2.31 -1.13
C SER A 55 -4.81 -1.35 -2.03
N PHE A 56 -4.27 -1.11 -3.22
CA PHE A 56 -4.83 -0.16 -4.18
C PHE A 56 -5.09 -0.89 -5.50
N PRO A 57 -6.21 -0.61 -6.19
CA PRO A 57 -6.44 -1.12 -7.53
C PRO A 57 -5.44 -0.49 -8.51
N GLU A 58 -5.33 -1.07 -9.70
CA GLU A 58 -4.48 -0.51 -10.75
C GLU A 58 -4.88 0.94 -11.08
N ASN A 59 -3.88 1.75 -11.44
CA ASN A 59 -4.05 3.17 -11.73
C ASN A 59 -4.57 4.02 -10.55
N THR A 60 -4.25 3.60 -9.33
CA THR A 60 -4.47 4.37 -8.11
C THR A 60 -3.13 4.72 -7.48
N PHE A 61 -2.97 5.98 -7.09
CA PHE A 61 -1.72 6.51 -6.54
C PHE A 61 -1.94 6.89 -5.07
N PRO A 62 -1.24 6.24 -4.14
CA PRO A 62 -1.33 6.58 -2.73
C PRO A 62 -0.69 7.94 -2.45
N TYR A 63 -1.22 8.66 -1.45
CA TYR A 63 -0.65 9.92 -0.99
C TYR A 63 0.58 9.71 -0.06
N TYR A 64 0.64 8.60 0.71
CA TYR A 64 1.77 8.21 1.55
C TYR A 64 1.97 6.69 1.54
N ASP A 65 3.15 6.21 1.98
CA ASP A 65 3.47 4.79 2.03
C ASP A 65 3.05 4.08 3.35
N ARG A 66 2.84 4.81 4.45
CA ARG A 66 2.75 4.15 5.78
C ARG A 66 1.92 4.74 6.93
N GLU A 67 1.31 5.93 6.85
CA GLU A 67 0.62 6.49 8.04
C GLU A 67 -0.89 6.58 7.84
N SER A 68 -1.69 5.86 8.64
CA SER A 68 -3.13 6.09 8.69
C SER A 68 -3.46 7.58 8.84
N GLY A 69 -4.16 8.13 7.85
CA GLY A 69 -4.49 9.55 7.78
C GLY A 69 -5.55 9.82 6.72
N SER A 70 -6.29 10.92 6.89
CA SER A 70 -7.47 11.28 6.09
C SER A 70 -7.18 11.74 4.66
N ASN A 71 -6.06 11.34 4.05
CA ASN A 71 -5.65 11.88 2.76
C ASN A 71 -6.14 10.97 1.62
N PRO A 72 -6.88 11.53 0.65
CA PRO A 72 -7.51 10.75 -0.41
C PRO A 72 -6.48 10.11 -1.33
N ALA A 73 -6.73 8.85 -1.72
CA ALA A 73 -6.00 8.25 -2.84
C ALA A 73 -6.34 8.97 -4.15
N LEU A 74 -5.39 9.03 -5.08
CA LEU A 74 -5.60 9.65 -6.39
C LEU A 74 -5.94 8.59 -7.43
N LEU A 75 -7.06 8.80 -8.13
CA LEU A 75 -7.50 8.02 -9.28
C LEU A 75 -7.43 8.85 -10.56
N LEU A 76 -7.44 8.18 -11.70
CA LEU A 76 -7.32 8.77 -13.03
C LEU A 76 -8.67 8.81 -13.74
N TRP A 77 -8.99 9.95 -14.34
CA TRP A 77 -10.29 10.26 -14.92
C TRP A 77 -10.78 9.24 -15.97
N SER A 78 -9.91 8.86 -16.91
CA SER A 78 -10.28 8.02 -18.06
C SER A 78 -9.82 6.57 -17.90
N LYS A 79 -9.59 6.12 -16.66
CA LYS A 79 -9.26 4.71 -16.37
C LYS A 79 -10.50 3.93 -15.97
N ASN A 80 -10.48 2.65 -16.34
CA ASN A 80 -11.50 1.72 -15.95
C ASN A 80 -11.26 1.27 -14.51
N TYR A 81 -12.29 1.40 -13.71
CA TYR A 81 -12.34 0.87 -12.37
C TYR A 81 -13.51 -0.09 -12.23
N THR A 82 -13.41 -0.98 -11.25
CA THR A 82 -14.51 -1.86 -10.86
C THR A 82 -14.73 -1.70 -9.36
N ILE A 83 -15.92 -1.27 -8.99
CA ILE A 83 -16.38 -1.27 -7.61
C ILE A 83 -17.16 -2.54 -7.35
N THR A 84 -16.82 -3.23 -6.28
CA THR A 84 -17.38 -4.50 -5.83
C THR A 84 -17.94 -4.38 -4.42
N TRP A 85 -18.90 -5.25 -4.11
CA TRP A 85 -19.52 -5.36 -2.80
C TRP A 85 -19.93 -6.80 -2.48
N LYS A 86 -20.10 -7.07 -1.19
CA LYS A 86 -20.51 -8.38 -0.64
C LYS A 86 -21.76 -8.27 0.22
N LYS A 87 -22.32 -9.46 0.49
CA LYS A 87 -23.42 -9.73 1.43
C LYS A 87 -24.79 -9.11 1.09
N THR A 88 -24.87 -8.33 0.01
CA THR A 88 -26.15 -7.77 -0.48
C THR A 88 -27.20 -8.86 -0.74
N ASP A 89 -28.47 -8.51 -0.48
CA ASP A 89 -29.63 -9.36 -0.75
C ASP A 89 -29.99 -9.29 -2.24
N ASP A 90 -29.94 -10.41 -2.94
CA ASP A 90 -30.17 -10.49 -4.39
C ASP A 90 -31.59 -10.13 -4.82
N LYS A 91 -32.55 -10.05 -3.90
CA LYS A 91 -33.95 -9.67 -4.19
C LYS A 91 -34.11 -8.16 -4.41
N TYR A 92 -33.18 -7.36 -3.89
CA TYR A 92 -33.24 -5.91 -3.89
C TYR A 92 -32.08 -5.32 -4.71
N PRO A 93 -32.30 -4.24 -5.47
CA PRO A 93 -31.22 -3.58 -6.17
C PRO A 93 -30.23 -2.96 -5.18
N VAL A 94 -28.97 -2.84 -5.61
CA VAL A 94 -27.97 -2.08 -4.87
C VAL A 94 -27.96 -0.67 -5.44
N GLN A 95 -28.17 0.33 -4.61
CA GLN A 95 -27.97 1.71 -5.01
C GLN A 95 -26.50 2.06 -4.81
N LEU A 96 -25.82 2.41 -5.89
CA LEU A 96 -24.48 2.96 -5.86
C LEU A 96 -24.58 4.48 -5.94
N ARG A 97 -23.88 5.19 -5.05
CA ARG A 97 -23.81 6.65 -5.03
C ARG A 97 -22.36 7.11 -5.09
N TRP A 98 -22.07 8.09 -5.94
CA TRP A 98 -20.82 8.84 -5.96
C TRP A 98 -21.07 10.22 -5.38
N GLY A 99 -20.41 10.55 -4.28
CA GLY A 99 -20.56 11.81 -3.57
C GLY A 99 -19.30 12.66 -3.64
N PHE A 100 -19.49 13.97 -3.80
CA PHE A 100 -18.46 15.01 -3.68
C PHE A 100 -18.86 15.88 -2.49
N SER A 101 -17.98 16.04 -1.52
CA SER A 101 -18.29 16.83 -0.32
C SER A 101 -17.24 17.89 -0.04
N VAL A 102 -17.73 19.05 0.39
CA VAL A 102 -16.91 20.09 1.03
C VAL A 102 -17.23 20.03 2.52
N GLN A 103 -16.26 19.63 3.36
CA GLN A 103 -16.49 19.59 4.82
C GLN A 103 -16.99 20.93 5.40
N ARG A 104 -16.70 22.05 4.73
CA ARG A 104 -17.08 23.41 5.16
C ARG A 104 -18.31 24.00 4.46
N ASP A 105 -18.84 23.38 3.40
CA ASP A 105 -19.98 23.93 2.66
C ASP A 105 -20.87 22.82 2.05
N PRO A 106 -21.93 22.39 2.76
CA PRO A 106 -22.86 21.38 2.27
C PRO A 106 -23.57 21.80 0.97
N GLN A 107 -23.71 23.11 0.69
CA GLN A 107 -24.38 23.59 -0.53
C GLN A 107 -23.55 23.35 -1.80
N LYS A 108 -22.24 23.15 -1.65
CA LYS A 108 -21.34 22.77 -2.75
C LYS A 108 -21.13 21.25 -2.85
N SER A 109 -21.82 20.48 -2.03
CA SER A 109 -21.76 19.02 -2.11
C SER A 109 -22.71 18.53 -3.20
N GLY A 110 -22.20 17.65 -4.05
CA GLY A 110 -22.96 17.03 -5.13
C GLY A 110 -23.02 15.53 -4.93
N SER A 111 -24.02 14.88 -5.50
CA SER A 111 -23.98 13.42 -5.60
C SER A 111 -24.75 12.92 -6.79
N TRP A 112 -24.31 11.77 -7.27
CA TRP A 112 -24.99 10.97 -8.26
C TRP A 112 -25.33 9.62 -7.67
N SER A 113 -26.45 9.05 -8.07
CA SER A 113 -26.83 7.70 -7.65
C SER A 113 -27.45 6.92 -8.79
N LYS A 114 -27.19 5.61 -8.81
CA LYS A 114 -27.76 4.67 -9.77
C LYS A 114 -28.13 3.38 -9.07
N ASN A 115 -29.31 2.87 -9.41
CA ASN A 115 -29.73 1.55 -8.98
C ASN A 115 -29.10 0.50 -9.90
N ILE A 116 -28.21 -0.30 -9.35
CA ILE A 116 -27.61 -1.44 -10.01
C ILE A 116 -28.60 -2.61 -9.99
N THR A 117 -28.60 -3.38 -11.08
CA THR A 117 -29.46 -4.55 -11.26
C THR A 117 -29.36 -5.53 -10.08
N LYS A 118 -30.50 -6.13 -9.72
CA LYS A 118 -30.64 -7.16 -8.69
C LYS A 118 -29.65 -8.31 -8.90
N GLY A 119 -29.01 -8.75 -7.82
CA GLY A 119 -28.02 -9.83 -7.85
C GLY A 119 -26.61 -9.45 -8.35
N ALA A 120 -26.42 -8.25 -8.91
CA ALA A 120 -25.09 -7.79 -9.27
C ALA A 120 -24.22 -7.59 -8.01
N LYS A 121 -22.93 -7.94 -8.12
CA LYS A 121 -21.92 -7.80 -7.05
C LYS A 121 -20.81 -6.82 -7.40
N SER A 122 -20.87 -6.25 -8.60
CA SER A 122 -19.84 -5.36 -9.13
C SER A 122 -20.42 -4.41 -10.16
N PHE A 123 -19.77 -3.27 -10.33
CA PHE A 123 -20.05 -2.30 -11.39
C PHE A 123 -18.73 -1.73 -11.92
N SER A 124 -18.54 -1.77 -13.24
CA SER A 124 -17.36 -1.23 -13.90
C SER A 124 -17.69 0.11 -14.55
N PHE A 125 -16.77 1.07 -14.45
CA PHE A 125 -16.99 2.44 -14.90
C PHE A 125 -15.68 3.17 -15.22
N THR A 126 -15.79 4.25 -15.98
CA THR A 126 -14.83 5.36 -15.97
C THR A 126 -15.47 6.57 -15.28
N PHE A 127 -14.66 7.48 -14.73
CA PHE A 127 -15.22 8.72 -14.17
C PHE A 127 -15.78 9.63 -15.27
N GLU A 128 -15.29 9.49 -16.49
CA GLU A 128 -15.84 10.15 -17.68
C GLU A 128 -17.29 9.71 -17.96
N ASP A 129 -17.56 8.41 -17.94
CA ASP A 129 -18.92 7.87 -18.13
C ASP A 129 -19.85 8.32 -17.00
N LEU A 130 -19.39 8.25 -15.74
CA LEU A 130 -20.16 8.72 -14.59
C LEU A 130 -20.48 10.20 -14.69
N ALA A 131 -19.50 11.03 -15.07
CA ALA A 131 -19.71 12.46 -15.24
C ALA A 131 -20.65 12.79 -16.40
N ALA A 132 -20.62 12.00 -17.49
CA ALA A 132 -21.58 12.13 -18.58
C ALA A 132 -23.00 11.75 -18.13
N GLU A 133 -23.17 10.70 -17.32
CA GLU A 133 -24.48 10.34 -16.74
C GLU A 133 -25.02 11.46 -15.83
N ILE A 134 -24.16 12.12 -15.05
CA ILE A 134 -24.52 13.28 -14.24
C ILE A 134 -24.90 14.47 -15.12
N GLY A 135 -24.03 14.81 -16.07
CA GLY A 135 -24.23 15.97 -16.97
C GLY A 135 -25.48 15.88 -17.84
N ASN A 136 -25.94 14.65 -18.12
CA ASN A 136 -27.15 14.38 -18.89
C ASN A 136 -28.40 14.16 -18.02
N SER A 137 -28.25 14.10 -16.70
CA SER A 137 -29.38 13.88 -15.79
C SER A 137 -30.18 15.17 -15.59
N SER A 138 -31.51 15.09 -15.70
CA SER A 138 -32.41 16.18 -15.32
C SER A 138 -32.41 16.48 -13.82
N ASP A 139 -31.93 15.54 -13.02
CA ASP A 139 -31.99 15.61 -11.55
C ASP A 139 -30.81 16.36 -10.95
N THR A 140 -29.75 16.60 -11.74
CA THR A 140 -28.55 17.31 -11.32
C THR A 140 -28.27 18.49 -12.24
N ASN A 141 -28.20 19.71 -11.70
CA ASN A 141 -27.87 20.93 -12.44
C ASN A 141 -26.36 21.10 -12.67
N PHE A 142 -25.62 20.02 -12.90
CA PHE A 142 -24.16 20.07 -13.08
C PHE A 142 -23.78 19.72 -14.51
N THR A 143 -22.86 20.48 -15.08
CA THR A 143 -22.20 20.13 -16.34
C THR A 143 -21.09 19.10 -16.10
N VAL A 144 -20.71 18.35 -17.14
CA VAL A 144 -19.57 17.41 -17.09
C VAL A 144 -18.29 18.10 -16.62
N ALA A 145 -18.06 19.35 -17.04
CA ALA A 145 -16.89 20.13 -16.64
C ALA A 145 -16.91 20.48 -15.14
N GLU A 146 -18.07 20.82 -14.59
CA GLU A 146 -18.22 21.07 -13.15
C GLU A 146 -18.00 19.80 -12.34
N VAL A 147 -18.57 18.66 -12.76
CA VAL A 147 -18.33 17.35 -12.11
C VAL A 147 -16.84 17.02 -12.11
N LYS A 148 -16.14 17.26 -13.22
CA LYS A 148 -14.70 17.07 -13.31
C LYS A 148 -13.93 17.98 -12.34
N GLY A 149 -14.35 19.24 -12.23
CA GLY A 149 -13.79 20.17 -11.24
C GLY A 149 -14.02 19.69 -9.81
N PHE A 150 -15.22 19.24 -9.47
CA PHE A 150 -15.55 18.71 -8.15
C PHE A 150 -14.78 17.44 -7.82
N ALA A 151 -14.62 16.54 -8.79
CA ALA A 151 -13.86 15.31 -8.59
C ALA A 151 -12.38 15.58 -8.30
N ALA A 152 -11.83 16.66 -8.86
CA ALA A 152 -10.44 17.07 -8.65
C ALA A 152 -10.22 17.89 -7.37
N ASP A 153 -11.16 18.76 -7.00
CA ASP A 153 -11.00 19.73 -5.90
C ASP A 153 -11.61 19.27 -4.57
N LEU A 154 -12.63 18.42 -4.62
CA LEU A 154 -13.40 18.02 -3.44
C LEU A 154 -13.05 16.61 -2.97
N THR A 155 -13.48 16.30 -1.75
CA THR A 155 -13.38 14.95 -1.20
C THR A 155 -14.44 14.07 -1.84
N ASN A 156 -14.01 13.03 -2.54
CA ASN A 156 -14.89 12.04 -3.16
C ASN A 156 -15.01 10.81 -2.28
N SER A 157 -16.18 10.17 -2.35
CA SER A 157 -16.39 8.82 -1.82
C SER A 157 -17.51 8.13 -2.58
N PHE A 158 -17.46 6.80 -2.60
CA PHE A 158 -18.59 5.98 -3.00
C PHE A 158 -19.36 5.50 -1.79
N GLN A 159 -20.65 5.29 -2.00
CA GLN A 159 -21.57 4.73 -1.01
C GLN A 159 -22.43 3.67 -1.68
N ILE A 160 -22.70 2.58 -0.97
CA ILE A 160 -23.70 1.58 -1.37
C ILE A 160 -24.81 1.49 -0.33
N SER A 161 -26.03 1.19 -0.79
CA SER A 161 -27.20 0.91 0.05
C SER A 161 -28.18 -0.02 -0.64
N GLN A 162 -29.16 -0.55 0.10
CA GLN A 162 -30.32 -1.29 -0.44
C GLN A 162 -31.62 -0.68 0.11
N PRO A 163 -31.97 0.56 -0.25
CA PRO A 163 -33.06 1.30 0.40
C PRO A 163 -34.39 0.55 0.35
N GLU A 164 -34.71 -0.12 -0.77
CA GLU A 164 -35.93 -0.92 -0.91
C GLU A 164 -36.06 -2.06 0.12
N LYS A 165 -34.94 -2.65 0.56
CA LYS A 165 -34.93 -3.72 1.57
C LYS A 165 -35.31 -3.18 2.95
N TYR A 166 -34.84 -1.98 3.27
CA TYR A 166 -34.89 -1.40 4.61
C TYR A 166 -35.97 -0.32 4.77
N ALA A 167 -36.63 0.09 3.68
CA ALA A 167 -37.69 1.10 3.69
C ALA A 167 -38.83 0.75 4.67
N ALA A 168 -39.27 -0.52 4.68
CA ALA A 168 -40.32 -0.98 5.58
C ALA A 168 -39.92 -0.97 7.07
N GLN A 169 -38.63 -0.92 7.37
CA GLN A 169 -38.06 -0.87 8.72
C GLN A 169 -37.70 0.57 9.14
N GLY A 170 -37.86 1.55 8.25
CA GLY A 170 -37.39 2.93 8.49
C GLY A 170 -35.87 3.07 8.48
N GLU A 171 -35.13 2.07 8.02
CA GLU A 171 -33.67 2.02 7.96
C GLU A 171 -33.13 2.32 6.55
N GLU A 172 -33.85 3.11 5.76
CA GLU A 172 -33.49 3.47 4.38
C GLU A 172 -32.15 4.22 4.27
N ASN A 173 -31.69 4.81 5.37
CA ASN A 173 -30.37 5.44 5.49
C ASN A 173 -29.24 4.47 5.84
N ARG A 174 -29.46 3.16 5.79
CA ARG A 174 -28.38 2.18 6.00
C ARG A 174 -27.49 2.16 4.77
N PHE A 175 -26.20 2.40 4.98
CA PHE A 175 -25.20 2.40 3.92
C PHE A 175 -23.83 2.00 4.43
N ASP A 176 -22.94 1.73 3.48
CA ASP A 176 -21.52 1.55 3.71
C ASP A 176 -20.76 2.32 2.62
N HIS A 177 -19.53 2.75 2.91
CA HIS A 177 -18.81 3.73 2.10
C HIS A 177 -17.38 3.31 1.80
N SER A 178 -16.84 3.85 0.72
CA SER A 178 -15.43 3.72 0.38
C SER A 178 -14.58 4.66 1.22
N ASP A 179 -13.27 4.43 1.20
CA ASP A 179 -12.33 5.45 1.62
C ASP A 179 -12.40 6.67 0.67
N GLN A 180 -11.88 7.80 1.16
CA GLN A 180 -11.87 9.03 0.40
C GLN A 180 -10.88 8.96 -0.78
N PHE A 181 -11.22 9.64 -1.86
CA PHE A 181 -10.36 9.77 -3.02
C PHE A 181 -10.51 11.12 -3.75
N THR A 182 -9.59 11.36 -4.68
CA THR A 182 -9.58 12.48 -5.61
C THR A 182 -9.35 11.95 -7.02
N VAL A 183 -9.94 12.57 -8.03
CA VAL A 183 -9.82 12.13 -9.42
C VAL A 183 -9.15 13.23 -10.24
N LEU A 184 -8.03 12.91 -10.88
CA LEU A 184 -7.32 13.83 -11.78
C LEU A 184 -7.26 13.30 -13.20
N ASP A 185 -6.95 14.18 -14.14
CA ASP A 185 -6.69 13.78 -15.53
C ASP A 185 -5.54 12.78 -15.65
N ASP A 186 -5.64 11.90 -16.66
CA ASP A 186 -4.65 10.88 -16.98
C ASP A 186 -3.22 11.43 -17.16
N ILE A 187 -3.08 12.71 -17.51
CA ILE A 187 -1.77 13.37 -17.62
C ILE A 187 -1.03 13.44 -16.28
N ALA A 188 -1.74 13.47 -15.15
CA ALA A 188 -1.16 13.46 -13.81
C ALA A 188 -0.29 12.20 -13.60
N SER A 189 -0.69 11.06 -14.19
CA SER A 189 0.07 9.81 -14.10
C SER A 189 1.51 9.94 -14.62
N ARG A 190 1.77 10.80 -15.61
CA ARG A 190 3.12 11.02 -16.14
C ARG A 190 4.01 11.70 -15.11
N TYR A 191 3.48 12.71 -14.42
CA TYR A 191 4.19 13.40 -13.35
C TYR A 191 4.42 12.48 -12.15
N LEU A 192 3.40 11.72 -11.75
CA LEU A 192 3.48 10.79 -10.62
C LEU A 192 4.51 9.68 -10.87
N LYS A 193 4.47 9.03 -12.04
CA LYS A 193 5.47 8.02 -12.43
C LYS A 193 6.89 8.60 -12.52
N THR A 194 7.03 9.85 -12.96
CA THR A 194 8.32 10.53 -12.99
C THR A 194 8.87 10.74 -11.58
N GLN A 195 8.03 11.19 -10.64
CA GLN A 195 8.42 11.36 -9.24
C GLN A 195 8.77 10.03 -8.56
N GLU A 196 7.98 8.99 -8.81
CA GLU A 196 8.27 7.62 -8.38
C GLU A 196 9.65 7.16 -8.87
N HIS A 197 9.93 7.32 -10.17
CA HIS A 197 11.22 6.95 -10.74
C HIS A 197 12.39 7.76 -10.16
N ILE A 198 12.22 9.07 -9.96
CA ILE A 198 13.22 9.93 -9.31
C ILE A 198 13.47 9.45 -7.87
N SER A 199 12.42 9.16 -7.11
CA SER A 199 12.49 8.68 -5.73
C SER A 199 13.23 7.34 -5.64
N HIS A 200 12.87 6.36 -6.48
CA HIS A 200 13.57 5.07 -6.54
C HIS A 200 15.03 5.23 -6.89
N ARG A 201 15.36 6.10 -7.86
CA ARG A 201 16.73 6.37 -8.25
C ARG A 201 17.54 6.99 -7.11
N GLN A 202 16.97 7.96 -6.39
CA GLN A 202 17.62 8.56 -5.22
C GLN A 202 17.85 7.55 -4.11
N THR A 203 16.85 6.72 -3.80
CA THR A 203 16.94 5.65 -2.80
C THR A 203 17.99 4.63 -3.17
N TYR A 204 18.01 4.19 -4.43
CA TYR A 204 19.02 3.28 -4.96
C TYR A 204 20.43 3.88 -4.84
N HIS A 205 20.61 5.16 -5.19
CA HIS A 205 21.91 5.83 -5.03
C HIS A 205 22.34 5.94 -3.57
N LYS A 206 21.42 6.28 -2.65
CA LYS A 206 21.70 6.31 -1.20
C LYS A 206 22.06 4.93 -0.66
N TRP A 207 21.32 3.89 -1.04
CA TRP A 207 21.59 2.51 -0.65
C TRP A 207 22.95 2.05 -1.19
N LYS A 208 23.23 2.28 -2.47
CA LYS A 208 24.52 1.96 -3.11
C LYS A 208 25.68 2.69 -2.44
N LEU A 209 25.50 3.97 -2.09
CA LEU A 209 26.51 4.74 -1.37
C LEU A 209 26.74 4.18 0.04
N GLY A 210 25.68 3.86 0.78
CA GLY A 210 25.75 3.28 2.12
C GLY A 210 26.45 1.92 2.13
N VAL A 211 26.09 1.02 1.21
CA VAL A 211 26.77 -0.27 1.02
C VAL A 211 28.23 -0.05 0.62
N GLY A 212 28.50 0.90 -0.27
CA GLY A 212 29.85 1.24 -0.71
C GLY A 212 30.75 1.71 0.44
N ILE A 213 30.24 2.59 1.31
CA ILE A 213 30.97 3.06 2.50
C ILE A 213 31.17 1.91 3.49
N GLY A 214 30.12 1.13 3.76
CA GLY A 214 30.17 0.03 4.72
C GLY A 214 31.21 -1.05 4.35
N VAL A 215 31.22 -1.47 3.09
CA VAL A 215 32.21 -2.45 2.60
C VAL A 215 33.60 -1.81 2.45
N GLY A 216 33.67 -0.59 1.91
CA GLY A 216 34.92 0.10 1.62
C GLY A 216 35.72 0.48 2.86
N VAL A 217 35.06 0.82 3.97
CA VAL A 217 35.71 1.19 5.24
C VAL A 217 35.76 0.01 6.22
N GLY A 218 34.71 -0.82 6.26
CA GLY A 218 34.61 -1.93 7.20
C GLY A 218 35.63 -3.03 6.96
N VAL A 219 35.85 -3.44 5.71
CA VAL A 219 36.77 -4.54 5.39
C VAL A 219 38.23 -4.19 5.73
N PRO A 220 38.78 -3.02 5.35
CA PRO A 220 40.14 -2.65 5.73
C PRO A 220 40.34 -2.52 7.24
N ILE A 221 39.39 -1.95 7.97
CA ILE A 221 39.48 -1.83 9.44
C ILE A 221 39.48 -3.22 10.08
N LEU A 222 38.60 -4.13 9.66
CA LEU A 222 38.58 -5.50 10.17
C LEU A 222 39.89 -6.26 9.84
N MET A 223 40.47 -6.06 8.65
CA MET A 223 41.78 -6.63 8.32
C MET A 223 42.90 -6.08 9.21
N ILE A 224 42.90 -4.77 9.49
CA ILE A 224 43.89 -4.16 10.40
C ILE A 224 43.73 -4.70 11.82
N VAL A 225 42.50 -4.75 12.35
CA VAL A 225 42.22 -5.25 13.71
C VAL A 225 42.59 -6.72 13.84
N SER A 226 42.24 -7.55 12.85
CA SER A 226 42.58 -8.98 12.85
C SER A 226 44.10 -9.20 12.74
N MET A 227 44.81 -8.40 11.95
CA MET A 227 46.27 -8.42 11.88
C MET A 227 46.91 -8.03 13.23
N VAL A 228 46.44 -6.95 13.87
CA VAL A 228 46.95 -6.51 15.19
C VAL A 228 46.66 -7.56 16.27
N MET A 229 45.46 -8.12 16.30
CA MET A 229 45.08 -9.20 17.22
C MET A 229 45.95 -10.44 17.01
N GLY A 230 46.15 -10.86 15.76
CA GLY A 230 47.06 -11.96 15.41
C GLY A 230 48.50 -11.70 15.84
N TRP A 231 48.98 -10.46 15.74
CA TRP A 231 50.33 -10.10 16.14
C TRP A 231 50.52 -10.06 17.67
N CYS A 232 49.54 -9.54 18.41
CA CYS A 232 49.53 -9.50 19.87
C CYS A 232 49.44 -10.91 20.49
N LEU A 233 48.57 -11.77 19.95
CA LEU A 233 48.41 -13.15 20.41
C LEU A 233 49.61 -14.03 19.99
N GLY A 234 50.15 -13.82 18.78
CA GLY A 234 51.34 -14.52 18.29
C GLY A 234 52.62 -14.18 19.06
N ARG A 235 52.78 -12.93 19.53
CA ARG A 235 53.90 -12.54 20.41
C ARG A 235 53.84 -13.23 21.77
N ARG A 236 52.65 -13.45 22.34
CA ARG A 236 52.49 -14.22 23.58
C ARG A 236 52.77 -15.71 23.41
N GLY A 237 52.50 -16.28 22.23
CA GLY A 237 52.82 -17.68 21.90
C GLY A 237 54.30 -17.96 21.66
N ARG A 238 55.07 -17.01 21.11
CA ARG A 238 56.52 -17.18 20.86
C ARG A 238 57.40 -17.06 22.10
N ALA A 239 56.89 -16.47 23.19
CA ALA A 239 57.61 -16.40 24.47
C ALA A 239 57.69 -17.75 25.23
N LYS A 240 57.03 -18.82 24.74
CA LYS A 240 57.07 -20.17 25.30
C LYS A 240 57.78 -21.20 24.39
N ARG A 241 58.85 -20.81 23.69
CA ARG A 241 59.87 -21.78 23.25
C ARG A 241 61.13 -21.58 24.08
N THR A 242 61.13 -22.18 25.26
CA THR A 242 62.36 -22.52 25.98
C THR A 242 63.27 -23.32 25.02
N PRO A 243 64.58 -23.01 24.95
CA PRO A 243 65.51 -23.88 24.26
C PRO A 243 65.54 -25.22 25.01
N LYS A 244 65.32 -26.33 24.30
CA LYS A 244 65.65 -27.64 24.84
C LYS A 244 67.17 -27.66 25.03
N THR A 245 67.61 -27.68 26.27
CA THR A 245 68.98 -28.05 26.64
C THR A 245 69.27 -29.41 26.02
N VAL A 246 70.12 -29.43 24.99
CA VAL A 246 70.67 -30.66 24.44
C VAL A 246 71.71 -31.16 25.44
N SER A 247 71.43 -32.29 26.07
CA SER A 247 72.41 -33.05 26.85
C SER A 247 73.53 -33.53 25.91
N PRO A 248 74.82 -33.29 26.22
CA PRO A 248 75.90 -33.81 25.40
C PRO A 248 76.00 -35.33 25.63
N ARG A 249 75.77 -36.07 24.55
CA ARG A 249 76.07 -37.51 24.46
C ARG A 249 77.59 -37.63 24.40
N ALA A 250 78.16 -38.38 25.34
CA ALA A 250 79.57 -38.72 25.40
C ALA A 250 80.06 -39.33 24.08
N SER A 251 81.23 -38.87 23.65
CA SER A 251 82.03 -39.46 22.58
C SER A 251 83.05 -40.42 23.20
N MET A 252 83.25 -41.58 22.56
CA MET A 252 84.53 -42.32 22.39
C MET A 252 85.30 -42.72 23.67
N GLU A 253 85.71 -43.96 23.93
CA GLU A 253 86.07 -45.13 23.11
C GLU A 253 85.72 -46.43 23.84
#